data_AF-A0A1F2PKX0-F1
#
_entry.id   AF-A0A1F2PKX0-F1
#
_cell.length_a   1.000
_cell.length_b   1.000
_cell.length_c   1.000
_cell.angle_alpha   90.00
_cell.angle_beta   90.00
_cell.angle_gamma   90.00
#
_symmetry.space_group_name_H-M   'P 1'
#
loop_
_entity.id
_entity.type
_entity.pdbx_description
1 polymer ?
#
loop_
_entity_poly.entity_id
_entity_poly.type
_entity_poly.pdbx_seq_one_letter_code
_entity_poly.pdbx_strand_id
1 'polypeptide(L)'
;MVGMVAVVTSGCFITDLVTDIFKKPVLAGEWYNKDSNTYIALNDDGNFTMGYGKGNANTGGTYDYDKKEITLHLDYTIKADGTKEDWDQSSLTGGAGKIVMPYELQSNGSLKIKSEGGNLIYEKIGGESIETNLKNLVGTWDYEKGGLQLILTDDGSYTVCDDYAISDNDTKKDNPDQGSYTFSDGVLTLTINGSSHDFQAELVMKDRLRLENETGTFYYVRVKE
;
A
#
# COMPACT_ATOMS: atom_id res chain seq x y z
N MET A 1 0.16 -41.24 -4.37
CA MET A 1 1.09 -40.16 -4.76
C MET A 1 0.56 -38.93 -4.04
N VAL A 2 1.26 -38.51 -2.99
CA VAL A 2 0.79 -37.52 -2.01
C VAL A 2 1.20 -36.14 -2.53
N GLY A 3 0.22 -35.34 -2.95
CA GLY A 3 0.42 -33.97 -3.38
C GLY A 3 0.62 -33.07 -2.17
N MET A 4 1.70 -32.29 -2.20
CA MET A 4 2.13 -31.40 -1.14
C MET A 4 1.06 -30.33 -0.92
N VAL A 5 0.37 -30.41 0.22
CA VAL A 5 -0.53 -29.36 0.66
C VAL A 5 0.34 -28.36 1.42
N ALA A 6 0.40 -27.11 0.96
CA ALA A 6 0.89 -26.01 1.79
C ALA A 6 -0.19 -25.68 2.84
N VAL A 7 -0.43 -26.63 3.75
CA VAL A 7 -1.09 -26.33 5.02
C VAL A 7 -0.05 -25.55 5.81
N VAL A 8 -0.34 -24.30 6.12
CA VAL A 8 0.39 -23.55 7.13
C VAL A 8 0.07 -24.17 8.49
N THR A 9 0.70 -25.32 8.78
CA THR A 9 0.72 -25.91 10.12
C THR A 9 1.95 -25.41 10.86
N SER A 10 1.67 -24.79 12.00
CA SER A 10 2.53 -24.25 13.04
C SER A 10 3.82 -25.03 13.37
N GLY A 11 4.91 -24.27 13.60
CA GLY A 11 6.13 -24.75 14.25
C GLY A 11 7.05 -23.58 14.57
N CYS A 12 7.24 -23.28 15.85
CA CYS A 12 8.03 -22.21 16.47
C CYS A 12 9.16 -21.62 15.60
N PHE A 13 9.17 -20.29 15.42
CA PHE A 13 10.34 -19.38 15.30
C PHE A 13 9.99 -17.99 14.71
N ILE A 14 8.71 -17.66 14.49
CA ILE A 14 8.31 -16.34 13.94
C ILE A 14 7.59 -15.46 14.97
N THR A 15 7.86 -15.59 16.27
CA THR A 15 7.35 -14.61 17.25
C THR A 15 8.24 -13.38 17.37
N ASP A 16 9.54 -13.51 17.08
CA ASP A 16 10.50 -12.39 17.17
C ASP A 16 10.72 -11.66 15.83
N LEU A 17 10.37 -12.26 14.69
CA LEU A 17 10.45 -11.58 13.38
C LEU A 17 9.14 -10.87 12.99
N VAL A 18 8.00 -11.33 13.52
CA VAL A 18 6.65 -10.79 13.23
C VAL A 18 6.30 -9.58 14.11
N THR A 19 6.98 -9.35 15.23
CA THR A 19 6.61 -8.24 16.12
C THR A 19 7.10 -6.86 15.66
N ASP A 20 8.10 -6.78 14.78
CA ASP A 20 8.60 -5.52 14.22
C ASP A 20 8.06 -5.19 12.82
N ILE A 21 7.72 -6.19 12.00
CA ILE A 21 7.19 -5.97 10.64
C ILE A 21 5.70 -5.54 10.68
N PHE A 22 4.94 -5.95 11.69
CA PHE A 22 3.48 -5.74 11.77
C PHE A 22 3.05 -4.48 12.53
N LYS A 23 3.97 -3.54 12.80
CA LYS A 23 3.66 -2.31 13.56
C LYS A 23 3.92 -1.01 12.80
N LYS A 24 4.21 -1.08 11.50
CA LYS A 24 4.40 0.12 10.69
C LYS A 24 3.04 0.59 10.15
N PRO A 25 2.48 1.72 10.64
CA PRO A 25 1.37 2.37 9.96
C PRO A 25 1.77 2.65 8.51
N VAL A 26 0.96 2.22 7.55
CA VAL A 26 1.34 2.32 6.13
C VAL A 26 1.24 3.76 5.67
N LEU A 27 2.38 4.44 5.73
CA LEU A 27 2.61 5.78 5.22
C LEU A 27 2.67 5.86 3.69
N ALA A 28 2.91 4.72 3.04
CA ALA A 28 3.05 4.66 1.60
C ALA A 28 1.78 5.13 0.86
N GLY A 29 2.00 5.83 -0.24
CA GLY A 29 1.03 6.41 -1.14
C GLY A 29 1.26 7.90 -1.39
N GLU A 30 0.33 8.48 -2.14
CA GLU A 30 0.37 9.87 -2.57
C GLU A 30 -0.48 10.75 -1.65
N TRP A 31 0.05 11.89 -1.24
CA TRP A 31 -0.54 12.76 -0.23
C TRP A 31 -0.51 14.21 -0.69
N TYR A 32 -1.60 14.95 -0.44
CA TYR A 32 -1.75 16.33 -0.86
C TYR A 32 -2.36 17.19 0.25
N ASN A 33 -1.75 18.35 0.49
CA ASN A 33 -2.32 19.39 1.34
C ASN A 33 -2.76 20.56 0.46
N LYS A 34 -4.08 20.79 0.40
CA LYS A 34 -4.70 21.81 -0.45
C LYS A 34 -4.34 23.24 -0.03
N ASP A 35 -4.22 23.50 1.27
CA ASP A 35 -4.02 24.85 1.83
C ASP A 35 -2.62 25.39 1.53
N SER A 36 -1.60 24.52 1.65
CA SER A 36 -0.20 24.84 1.34
C SER A 36 0.18 24.53 -0.11
N ASN A 37 -0.70 23.88 -0.87
CA ASN A 37 -0.43 23.39 -2.22
C ASN A 37 0.82 22.50 -2.30
N THR A 38 1.02 21.64 -1.28
CA THR A 38 2.17 20.73 -1.21
C THR A 38 1.75 19.28 -1.46
N TYR A 39 2.64 18.54 -2.12
CA TYR A 39 2.47 17.13 -2.48
C TYR A 39 3.66 16.32 -1.96
N ILE A 40 3.37 15.10 -1.48
CA ILE A 40 4.37 14.11 -1.12
C ILE A 40 3.89 12.72 -1.54
N ALA A 41 4.72 11.98 -2.26
CA ALA A 41 4.52 10.56 -2.54
C ALA A 41 5.60 9.75 -1.83
N LEU A 42 5.16 8.77 -1.03
CA LEU A 42 5.99 7.84 -0.29
C LEU A 42 5.78 6.46 -0.91
N ASN A 43 6.79 5.91 -1.58
CA ASN A 43 6.66 4.64 -2.30
C ASN A 43 7.09 3.46 -1.42
N ASP A 44 6.50 2.29 -1.66
CA ASP A 44 6.80 1.07 -0.88
C ASP A 44 8.26 0.59 -1.01
N ASP A 45 8.96 1.02 -2.06
CA ASP A 45 10.39 0.74 -2.29
C ASP A 45 11.34 1.62 -1.45
N GLY A 46 10.80 2.49 -0.60
CA GLY A 46 11.57 3.42 0.23
C GLY A 46 12.00 4.69 -0.48
N ASN A 47 11.51 4.94 -1.70
CA ASN A 47 11.73 6.20 -2.39
C ASN A 47 10.60 7.21 -2.10
N PHE A 48 10.91 8.50 -2.17
CA PHE A 48 9.91 9.55 -2.12
C PHE A 48 10.10 10.58 -3.21
N THR A 49 9.01 11.28 -3.52
CA THR A 49 9.02 12.55 -4.24
C THR A 49 8.16 13.56 -3.52
N MET A 50 8.51 14.84 -3.61
CA MET A 50 7.70 15.93 -3.06
C MET A 50 7.83 17.19 -3.89
N GLY A 51 6.85 18.08 -3.79
CA GLY A 51 6.87 19.34 -4.51
C GLY A 51 5.63 20.20 -4.29
N TYR A 52 5.49 21.21 -5.14
CA TYR A 52 4.37 22.15 -5.13
C TYR A 52 3.40 21.83 -6.25
N GLY A 53 2.12 21.69 -5.91
CA GLY A 53 1.07 21.24 -6.82
C GLY A 53 0.82 19.74 -6.73
N LYS A 54 -0.45 19.36 -6.87
CA LYS A 54 -0.90 17.97 -6.83
C LYS A 54 -0.20 17.16 -7.94
N GLY A 55 0.56 16.13 -7.58
CA GLY A 55 1.29 15.26 -8.52
C GLY A 55 2.54 15.88 -9.13
N ASN A 56 3.00 17.02 -8.61
CA ASN A 56 4.22 17.67 -9.11
C ASN A 56 5.38 17.44 -8.14
N ALA A 57 6.42 16.78 -8.63
CA ALA A 57 7.63 16.49 -7.89
C ALA A 57 8.75 17.46 -8.29
N ASN A 58 9.28 18.18 -7.31
CA ASN A 58 10.41 19.11 -7.49
C ASN A 58 11.68 18.61 -6.78
N THR A 59 11.57 17.59 -5.93
CA THR A 59 12.67 16.96 -5.20
C THR A 59 12.30 15.53 -4.85
N GLY A 60 13.31 14.71 -4.60
CA GLY A 60 13.11 13.33 -4.19
C GLY A 60 14.38 12.67 -3.66
N GLY A 61 14.22 11.42 -3.28
CA GLY A 61 15.29 10.59 -2.75
C GLY A 61 14.71 9.40 -2.00
N THR A 62 15.37 9.01 -0.91
CA THR A 62 14.96 7.87 -0.08
C THR A 62 14.33 8.31 1.22
N TYR A 63 13.50 7.47 1.85
CA TYR A 63 12.94 7.76 3.16
C TYR A 63 12.90 6.53 4.05
N ASP A 64 13.06 6.80 5.34
CA ASP A 64 12.82 5.85 6.41
C ASP A 64 11.73 6.40 7.32
N TYR A 65 11.02 5.54 8.03
CA TYR A 65 10.04 5.97 9.03
C TYR A 65 9.92 4.99 10.19
N ASP A 66 9.57 5.56 11.35
CA ASP A 66 9.15 4.81 12.53
C ASP A 66 7.71 5.22 12.92
N LYS A 67 7.28 4.95 14.15
CA LYS A 67 5.90 5.27 14.61
C LYS A 67 5.62 6.76 14.81
N LYS A 68 6.63 7.60 14.84
CA LYS A 68 6.53 9.02 15.20
C LYS A 68 7.10 9.94 14.14
N GLU A 69 8.09 9.49 13.38
CA GLU A 69 8.88 10.34 12.49
C GLU A 69 9.06 9.69 11.12
N ILE A 70 9.02 10.55 10.09
CA ILE A 70 9.47 10.25 8.72
C ILE A 70 10.80 10.98 8.54
N THR A 71 11.84 10.27 8.14
CA THR A 71 13.13 10.86 7.78
C THR A 71 13.31 10.80 6.27
N LEU A 72 13.33 11.95 5.61
CA LEU A 72 13.61 12.08 4.18
C LEU A 72 15.11 12.28 3.97
N HIS A 73 15.68 11.56 3.01
CA HIS A 73 17.04 11.65 2.54
C HIS A 73 17.01 12.21 1.11
N LEU A 74 17.30 13.49 0.99
CA LEU A 74 17.25 14.22 -0.28
C LEU A 74 18.43 13.78 -1.17
N ASP A 75 18.11 13.19 -2.31
CA ASP A 75 19.10 12.72 -3.29
C ASP A 75 19.19 13.67 -4.49
N TYR A 76 18.12 14.37 -4.83
CA TYR A 76 18.08 15.26 -5.99
C TYR A 76 17.00 16.33 -5.92
N THR A 77 17.18 17.39 -6.72
CA THR A 77 16.14 18.37 -7.04
C THR A 77 15.88 18.44 -8.54
N ILE A 78 14.72 18.97 -8.92
CA ILE A 78 14.32 19.23 -10.29
C ILE A 78 14.20 20.74 -10.44
N LYS A 79 15.01 21.32 -11.34
CA LYS A 79 14.98 22.75 -11.66
C LYS A 79 13.71 23.11 -12.43
N ALA A 80 13.43 24.42 -12.53
CA ALA A 80 12.29 24.92 -13.27
C ALA A 80 12.30 24.56 -14.77
N ASP A 81 13.47 24.25 -15.33
CA ASP A 81 13.64 23.77 -16.71
C ASP A 81 13.49 22.23 -16.85
N GLY A 82 13.16 21.53 -15.75
CA GLY A 82 13.00 20.08 -15.70
C GLY A 82 14.31 19.31 -15.48
N THR A 83 15.45 19.99 -15.39
CA THR A 83 16.74 19.32 -15.21
C THR A 83 16.88 18.79 -13.80
N LYS A 84 17.21 17.50 -13.67
CA LYS A 84 17.56 16.86 -12.41
C LYS A 84 18.98 17.26 -12.00
N GLU A 85 19.13 17.77 -10.79
CA GLU A 85 20.41 18.08 -10.16
C GLU A 85 20.55 17.23 -8.92
N ASP A 86 21.57 16.36 -8.91
CA ASP A 86 21.88 15.51 -7.78
C ASP A 86 22.34 16.38 -6.60
N TRP A 87 21.90 15.99 -5.41
CA TRP A 87 22.28 16.68 -4.18
C TRP A 87 23.69 16.22 -3.80
N ASP A 88 24.69 17.08 -3.99
CA ASP A 88 26.08 16.75 -3.67
C ASP A 88 26.30 16.67 -2.15
N GLN A 89 26.21 15.45 -1.61
CA GLN A 89 26.45 15.14 -0.20
C GLN A 89 27.88 15.45 0.26
N SER A 90 28.85 15.62 -0.65
CA SER A 90 30.26 15.81 -0.30
C SER A 90 30.61 17.27 0.07
N SER A 91 29.71 18.21 -0.15
CA SER A 91 30.01 19.65 -0.10
C SER A 91 29.71 20.36 1.23
N LEU A 92 29.14 19.69 2.24
CA LEU A 92 28.75 20.34 3.50
C LEU A 92 29.03 19.47 4.74
N THR A 93 29.92 19.95 5.60
CA THR A 93 30.01 19.51 7.00
C THR A 93 28.68 19.76 7.71
N GLY A 94 27.95 18.71 8.12
CA GLY A 94 26.88 18.82 9.12
C GLY A 94 25.45 18.39 8.74
N GLY A 95 25.24 17.37 7.90
CA GLY A 95 23.93 16.71 7.80
C GLY A 95 22.88 17.40 6.91
N ALA A 96 23.31 18.26 5.99
CA ALA A 96 22.44 18.80 4.95
C ALA A 96 22.00 17.67 3.99
N GLY A 97 20.69 17.55 3.75
CA GLY A 97 20.09 16.47 2.97
C GLY A 97 19.16 15.56 3.76
N LYS A 98 18.94 15.81 5.06
CA LYS A 98 17.95 15.08 5.87
C LYS A 98 16.85 16.00 6.38
N ILE A 99 15.60 15.58 6.22
CA ILE A 99 14.42 16.25 6.80
C ILE A 99 13.73 15.25 7.73
N VAL A 100 13.65 15.56 9.02
CA VAL A 100 12.89 14.75 9.99
C VAL A 100 11.53 15.40 10.21
N MET A 101 10.46 14.66 9.95
CA MET A 101 9.08 15.11 10.02
C MET A 101 8.31 14.28 11.04
N PRO A 102 8.03 14.83 12.22
CA PRO A 102 7.11 14.19 13.15
C PRO A 102 5.71 14.10 12.54
N TYR A 103 5.10 12.92 12.59
CA TYR A 103 3.80 12.68 11.95
C TYR A 103 2.80 11.97 12.87
N GLU A 104 1.55 11.97 12.43
CA GLU A 104 0.45 11.25 13.04
C GLU A 104 -0.53 10.83 11.93
N LEU A 105 -0.74 9.52 11.74
CA LEU A 105 -1.86 9.05 10.93
C LEU A 105 -3.14 9.14 11.75
N GLN A 106 -4.09 9.92 11.26
CA GLN A 106 -5.37 10.11 11.91
C GLN A 106 -6.35 8.98 11.55
N SER A 107 -7.34 8.73 12.41
CA SER A 107 -8.34 7.67 12.20
C SER A 107 -9.19 7.86 10.94
N ASN A 108 -9.25 9.08 10.40
CA ASN A 108 -9.92 9.40 9.13
C ASN A 108 -9.03 9.14 7.91
N GLY A 109 -7.85 8.53 8.08
CA GLY A 109 -6.92 8.20 7.00
C GLY A 109 -6.04 9.37 6.54
N SER A 110 -6.11 10.54 7.18
CA SER A 110 -5.24 11.69 6.85
C SER A 110 -3.88 11.62 7.55
N LEU A 111 -2.86 12.19 6.89
CA LEU A 111 -1.50 12.28 7.40
C LEU A 111 -1.25 13.68 7.95
N LYS A 112 -1.07 13.80 9.27
CA LYS A 112 -0.70 15.07 9.90
C LYS A 112 0.80 15.15 10.09
N ILE A 113 1.45 16.12 9.46
CA ILE A 113 2.86 16.47 9.69
C ILE A 113 2.93 17.65 10.66
N LYS A 114 3.71 17.51 11.73
CA LYS A 114 3.91 18.55 12.75
C LYS A 114 5.18 19.32 12.39
N SER A 115 5.06 20.64 12.21
CA SER A 115 6.18 21.54 11.97
C SER A 115 6.14 22.74 12.91
N GLU A 116 7.26 23.44 13.06
CA GLU A 116 7.34 24.66 13.87
C GLU A 116 6.40 25.77 13.36
N GLY A 117 6.09 25.77 12.05
CA GLY A 117 5.17 26.71 11.41
C GLY A 117 3.69 26.33 11.51
N GLY A 118 3.36 25.21 12.16
CA GLY A 118 2.01 24.68 12.27
C GLY A 118 1.87 23.25 11.77
N ASN A 119 0.68 22.68 11.95
CA ASN A 119 0.38 21.33 11.48
C ASN A 119 -0.10 21.38 10.04
N LEU A 120 0.51 20.56 9.17
CA LEU A 120 0.02 20.30 7.83
C LEU A 120 -0.80 19.02 7.84
N ILE A 121 -2.01 19.05 7.28
CA ILE A 121 -2.89 17.88 7.20
C ILE A 121 -2.99 17.47 5.73
N TYR A 122 -2.41 16.34 5.39
CA TYR A 122 -2.44 15.81 4.03
C TYR A 122 -3.56 14.79 3.89
N GLU A 123 -4.29 14.92 2.78
CA GLU A 123 -5.27 13.94 2.33
C GLU A 123 -4.61 13.01 1.33
N LYS A 124 -4.94 11.71 1.38
CA LYS A 124 -4.39 10.76 0.42
C LYS A 124 -5.03 10.98 -0.96
N ILE A 125 -4.21 11.17 -1.98
CA ILE A 125 -4.69 11.27 -3.37
C ILE A 125 -5.16 9.89 -3.82
N GLY A 126 -6.35 9.85 -4.45
CA GLY A 126 -6.97 8.58 -4.86
C GLY A 126 -7.69 7.85 -3.72
N GLY A 127 -7.54 8.33 -2.48
CA GLY A 127 -8.06 7.72 -1.26
C GLY A 127 -9.29 8.40 -0.67
N GLU A 128 -10.22 8.91 -1.49
CA GLU A 128 -11.53 9.29 -0.97
C GLU A 128 -12.16 8.07 -0.29
N SER A 129 -12.70 8.27 0.92
CA SER A 129 -13.41 7.21 1.61
C SER A 129 -14.58 6.78 0.73
N ILE A 130 -14.66 5.47 0.50
CA ILE A 130 -15.72 4.89 -0.31
C ILE A 130 -16.45 3.87 0.53
N GLU A 131 -17.77 3.81 0.35
CA GLU A 131 -18.55 2.75 0.96
C GLU A 131 -18.05 1.39 0.47
N THR A 132 -17.86 0.46 1.41
CA THR A 132 -17.56 -0.93 1.07
C THR A 132 -18.85 -1.62 0.65
N ASN A 133 -19.04 -1.77 -0.66
CA ASN A 133 -20.16 -2.48 -1.24
C ASN A 133 -19.69 -3.33 -2.42
N LEU A 134 -20.53 -4.27 -2.87
CA LEU A 134 -20.19 -5.23 -3.93
C LEU A 134 -19.66 -4.52 -5.19
N LYS A 135 -20.34 -3.46 -5.63
CA LYS A 135 -19.96 -2.69 -6.81
C LYS A 135 -18.56 -2.10 -6.69
N ASN A 136 -18.20 -1.60 -5.50
CA ASN A 136 -16.91 -0.98 -5.26
C ASN A 136 -15.80 -2.00 -4.99
N LEU A 137 -16.11 -3.26 -4.68
CA LEU A 137 -15.16 -4.36 -4.50
C LEU A 137 -14.76 -5.02 -5.83
N VAL A 138 -15.65 -5.04 -6.83
CA VAL A 138 -15.36 -5.60 -8.17
C VAL A 138 -14.11 -4.95 -8.78
N GLY A 139 -13.18 -5.76 -9.27
CA GLY A 139 -11.94 -5.33 -9.90
C GLY A 139 -10.75 -6.21 -9.52
N THR A 140 -9.58 -5.77 -9.97
CA THR A 140 -8.30 -6.45 -9.75
C THR A 140 -7.52 -5.78 -8.62
N TRP A 141 -6.99 -6.60 -7.72
CA TRP A 141 -6.38 -6.19 -6.47
C TRP A 141 -5.05 -6.92 -6.25
N ASP A 142 -3.94 -6.19 -6.26
CA ASP A 142 -2.62 -6.76 -5.98
C ASP A 142 -2.39 -6.83 -4.48
N TYR A 143 -1.92 -7.97 -3.98
CA TYR A 143 -1.52 -8.09 -2.59
C TYR A 143 -0.35 -7.15 -2.33
N GLU A 144 -0.45 -6.33 -1.29
CA GLU A 144 0.51 -5.24 -1.05
C GLU A 144 1.95 -5.75 -0.80
N LYS A 145 2.11 -7.01 -0.36
CA LYS A 145 3.44 -7.62 -0.19
C LYS A 145 3.95 -8.34 -1.45
N GLY A 146 3.22 -8.24 -2.57
CA GLY A 146 3.52 -8.89 -3.84
C GLY A 146 3.21 -10.39 -3.85
N GLY A 147 3.41 -11.00 -5.01
CA GLY A 147 3.29 -12.45 -5.23
C GLY A 147 1.89 -12.96 -5.50
N LEU A 148 0.84 -12.15 -5.30
CA LEU A 148 -0.55 -12.57 -5.42
C LEU A 148 -1.45 -11.43 -5.90
N GLN A 149 -2.46 -11.78 -6.70
CA GLN A 149 -3.50 -10.90 -7.20
C GLN A 149 -4.87 -11.55 -6.95
N LEU A 150 -5.81 -10.76 -6.44
CA LEU A 150 -7.21 -11.12 -6.24
C LEU A 150 -8.07 -10.38 -7.28
N ILE A 151 -8.86 -11.12 -8.04
CA ILE A 151 -9.81 -10.60 -9.02
C ILE A 151 -11.21 -10.93 -8.54
N LEU A 152 -12.05 -9.91 -8.40
CA LEU A 152 -13.48 -10.04 -8.06
C LEU A 152 -14.31 -9.55 -9.26
N THR A 153 -15.15 -10.41 -9.84
CA THR A 153 -15.99 -10.07 -10.99
C THR A 153 -17.44 -9.81 -10.59
N ASP A 154 -18.15 -9.03 -11.38
CA ASP A 154 -19.53 -8.61 -11.12
C ASP A 154 -20.55 -9.76 -11.09
N ASP A 155 -20.24 -10.88 -11.74
CA ASP A 155 -21.00 -12.13 -11.72
C ASP A 155 -20.88 -12.93 -10.41
N GLY A 156 -20.06 -12.46 -9.45
CA GLY A 156 -19.81 -13.14 -8.18
C GLY A 156 -18.76 -14.24 -8.29
N SER A 157 -17.96 -14.28 -9.35
CA SER A 157 -16.78 -15.15 -9.45
C SER A 157 -15.54 -14.46 -8.92
N TYR A 158 -14.58 -15.23 -8.44
CA TYR A 158 -13.26 -14.67 -8.12
C TYR A 158 -12.13 -15.57 -8.59
N THR A 159 -10.94 -14.99 -8.67
CA THR A 159 -9.70 -15.68 -9.02
C THR A 159 -8.57 -15.11 -8.18
N VAL A 160 -7.74 -16.00 -7.62
CA VAL A 160 -6.45 -15.67 -7.02
C VAL A 160 -5.37 -16.25 -7.91
N CYS A 161 -4.48 -15.40 -8.40
CA CYS A 161 -3.35 -15.80 -9.24
C CYS A 161 -2.07 -15.15 -8.75
N ASP A 162 -0.93 -15.74 -9.09
CA ASP A 162 0.36 -15.08 -8.87
C ASP A 162 0.43 -13.80 -9.72
N ASP A 163 0.98 -12.73 -9.14
CA ASP A 163 1.14 -11.41 -9.79
C ASP A 163 1.97 -11.44 -11.08
N TYR A 164 2.75 -12.50 -11.31
CA TYR A 164 3.54 -12.74 -12.53
C TYR A 164 2.77 -13.43 -13.69
N ALA A 165 1.53 -13.86 -13.47
CA ALA A 165 0.84 -14.79 -14.38
C ALA A 165 0.17 -14.17 -15.62
N ILE A 166 0.23 -12.84 -15.81
CA ILE A 166 -0.23 -12.17 -17.04
C ILE A 166 0.96 -11.80 -17.95
N SER A 167 1.93 -12.69 -18.09
CA SER A 167 2.91 -12.62 -19.18
C SER A 167 2.67 -13.78 -20.15
N ASP A 168 2.39 -13.43 -21.40
CA ASP A 168 2.25 -14.39 -22.50
C ASP A 168 3.53 -15.23 -22.60
N ASN A 169 3.37 -16.55 -22.43
CA ASN A 169 4.40 -17.59 -22.43
C ASN A 169 5.26 -17.67 -21.16
N ASP A 170 4.82 -18.47 -20.18
CA ASP A 170 5.66 -19.62 -19.80
C ASP A 170 4.92 -20.74 -19.06
N THR A 171 5.35 -21.94 -19.39
CA THR A 171 4.78 -23.22 -18.99
C THR A 171 5.10 -23.60 -17.54
N LYS A 172 4.20 -23.24 -16.61
CA LYS A 172 3.79 -24.01 -15.42
C LYS A 172 2.71 -23.21 -14.68
N LYS A 173 1.47 -23.32 -15.16
CA LYS A 173 0.30 -22.78 -14.46
C LYS A 173 0.03 -23.69 -13.26
N ASP A 174 0.46 -23.30 -12.07
CA ASP A 174 -0.32 -23.69 -10.89
C ASP A 174 -1.72 -23.12 -11.14
N ASN A 175 -2.74 -23.99 -11.14
CA ASN A 175 -4.10 -23.57 -11.47
C ASN A 175 -4.49 -22.44 -10.51
N PRO A 176 -4.91 -21.28 -11.01
CA PRO A 176 -5.33 -20.19 -10.14
C PRO A 176 -6.48 -20.68 -9.25
N ASP A 177 -6.41 -20.35 -7.97
CA ASP A 177 -7.49 -20.66 -7.05
C ASP A 177 -8.70 -19.82 -7.43
N GLN A 178 -9.77 -20.48 -7.87
CA GLN A 178 -10.97 -19.83 -8.40
C GLN A 178 -12.22 -20.41 -7.76
N GLY A 179 -13.25 -19.58 -7.66
CA GLY A 179 -14.51 -19.96 -7.05
C GLY A 179 -15.57 -18.87 -7.14
N SER A 180 -16.59 -18.97 -6.30
CA SER A 180 -17.62 -17.95 -6.16
C SER A 180 -17.42 -17.15 -4.87
N TYR A 181 -17.83 -15.90 -4.86
CA TYR A 181 -17.85 -15.07 -3.67
C TYR A 181 -19.22 -14.42 -3.43
N THR A 182 -19.47 -14.08 -2.17
CA THR A 182 -20.60 -13.23 -1.76
C THR A 182 -20.12 -12.12 -0.84
N PHE A 183 -20.79 -10.98 -0.85
CA PHE A 183 -20.52 -9.89 0.08
C PHE A 183 -21.81 -9.42 0.76
N SER A 184 -21.89 -9.55 2.08
CA SER A 184 -23.04 -9.11 2.89
C SER A 184 -22.55 -8.54 4.21
N ASP A 185 -23.12 -7.41 4.64
CA ASP A 185 -22.87 -6.81 5.96
C ASP A 185 -21.38 -6.60 6.31
N GLY A 186 -20.55 -6.26 5.32
CA GLY A 186 -19.11 -6.07 5.50
C GLY A 186 -18.29 -7.36 5.48
N VAL A 187 -18.91 -8.52 5.28
CA VAL A 187 -18.24 -9.82 5.20
C VAL A 187 -18.15 -10.27 3.74
N LEU A 188 -16.93 -10.50 3.27
CA LEU A 188 -16.61 -11.15 2.01
C LEU A 188 -16.40 -12.65 2.28
N THR A 189 -17.26 -13.48 1.69
CA THR A 189 -17.13 -14.95 1.77
C THR A 189 -16.62 -15.47 0.44
N LEU A 190 -15.48 -16.15 0.46
CA LEU A 190 -14.89 -16.83 -0.70
C LEU A 190 -15.14 -18.34 -0.60
N THR A 191 -15.75 -18.94 -1.63
CA THR A 191 -16.04 -20.39 -1.65
C THR A 191 -15.17 -21.13 -2.66
N ILE A 192 -14.35 -22.08 -2.20
CA ILE A 192 -13.52 -22.98 -3.02
C ILE A 192 -13.88 -24.42 -2.70
N ASN A 193 -14.16 -25.22 -3.73
CA ASN A 193 -14.36 -26.67 -3.58
C ASN A 193 -15.36 -27.06 -2.46
N GLY A 194 -16.35 -26.21 -2.19
CA GLY A 194 -17.37 -26.42 -1.15
C GLY A 194 -16.96 -25.97 0.26
N SER A 195 -15.76 -25.42 0.45
CA SER A 195 -15.33 -24.74 1.68
C SER A 195 -15.48 -23.22 1.54
N SER A 196 -15.97 -22.58 2.59
CA SER A 196 -16.13 -21.12 2.64
C SER A 196 -15.11 -20.50 3.59
N HIS A 197 -14.57 -19.36 3.20
CA HIS A 197 -13.63 -18.56 3.96
C HIS A 197 -14.19 -17.15 4.10
N ASP A 198 -14.43 -16.72 5.34
CA ASP A 198 -15.02 -15.41 5.63
C ASP A 198 -13.93 -14.39 5.98
N PHE A 199 -14.07 -13.20 5.42
CA PHE A 199 -13.19 -12.06 5.66
C PHE A 199 -14.04 -10.85 6.00
N GLN A 200 -13.70 -10.14 7.07
CA GLN A 200 -14.16 -8.78 7.24
C GLN A 200 -13.47 -7.92 6.18
N ALA A 201 -14.25 -7.36 5.26
CA ALA A 201 -13.75 -6.55 4.17
C ALA A 201 -14.07 -5.08 4.41
N GLU A 202 -13.07 -4.24 4.21
CA GLU A 202 -13.18 -2.79 4.28
C GLU A 202 -12.38 -2.16 3.15
N LEU A 203 -13.03 -1.37 2.31
CA LEU A 203 -12.36 -0.40 1.46
C LEU A 203 -11.92 0.76 2.34
N VAL A 204 -10.71 0.65 2.88
CA VAL A 204 -10.07 1.72 3.66
C VAL A 204 -9.96 2.97 2.80
N MET A 205 -9.74 2.80 1.50
CA MET A 205 -9.71 3.80 0.44
C MET A 205 -10.27 3.21 -0.86
N LYS A 206 -10.63 4.06 -1.85
CA LYS A 206 -11.12 3.60 -3.16
C LYS A 206 -10.22 2.57 -3.87
N ASP A 207 -8.91 2.69 -3.66
CA ASP A 207 -7.87 1.88 -4.25
C ASP A 207 -7.23 0.91 -3.24
N ARG A 208 -7.76 0.78 -2.02
CA ARG A 208 -7.18 -0.08 -1.00
C ARG A 208 -8.21 -0.90 -0.23
N LEU A 209 -8.07 -2.21 -0.33
CA LEU A 209 -8.92 -3.19 0.31
C LEU A 209 -8.18 -3.81 1.50
N ARG A 210 -8.79 -3.77 2.68
CA ARG A 210 -8.39 -4.56 3.85
C ARG A 210 -9.31 -5.77 3.94
N LEU A 211 -8.72 -6.97 3.99
CA LEU A 211 -9.40 -8.21 4.34
C LEU A 211 -8.84 -8.72 5.67
N GLU A 212 -9.70 -9.13 6.59
CA GLU A 212 -9.29 -9.62 7.91
C GLU A 212 -10.03 -10.91 8.27
N ASN A 213 -9.30 -11.90 8.74
CA ASN A 213 -9.85 -13.13 9.28
C ASN A 213 -9.03 -13.61 10.49
N GLU A 214 -9.31 -14.82 10.99
CA GLU A 214 -8.61 -15.41 12.15
C GLU A 214 -7.10 -15.61 11.95
N THR A 215 -6.63 -15.65 10.71
CA THR A 215 -5.20 -15.85 10.37
C THR A 215 -4.43 -14.54 10.24
N GLY A 216 -5.12 -13.42 10.09
CA GLY A 216 -4.51 -12.09 10.07
C GLY A 216 -5.24 -11.07 9.20
N THR A 217 -4.55 -9.96 8.98
CA THR A 217 -5.00 -8.83 8.16
C THR A 217 -4.18 -8.76 6.87
N PHE A 218 -4.86 -8.63 5.76
CA PHE A 218 -4.32 -8.58 4.41
C PHE A 218 -4.73 -7.27 3.76
N TYR A 219 -3.78 -6.63 3.08
CA TYR A 219 -4.02 -5.40 2.35
C TYR A 219 -3.75 -5.62 0.88
N TYR A 220 -4.65 -5.10 0.06
CA TYR A 220 -4.55 -5.13 -1.39
C TYR A 220 -4.69 -3.74 -1.98
N VAL A 221 -4.00 -3.50 -3.09
CA VAL A 221 -4.02 -2.25 -3.84
C VAL A 221 -4.70 -2.49 -5.19
N ARG A 222 -5.62 -1.62 -5.58
CA ARG A 222 -6.34 -1.74 -6.84
C ARG A 222 -5.40 -1.51 -8.03
N VAL A 223 -5.42 -2.43 -8.98
CA VAL A 223 -4.77 -2.24 -10.28
C VAL A 223 -5.56 -1.21 -11.07
N LYS A 224 -4.91 -0.12 -11.49
CA LYS A 224 -5.52 0.89 -12.36
C LYS A 224 -5.62 0.33 -13.78
N GLU A 225 -6.83 0.32 -14.34
CA GLU A 225 -7.06 0.12 -15.78
C GLU A 225 -6.48 1.27 -16.61
#